data_AF-A0A7W0P7W4-F1
#
_entry.id   AF-A0A7W0P7W4-F1
#
_cell.length_a   1.000
_cell.length_b   1.000
_cell.length_c   1.000
_cell.angle_alpha   90.00
_cell.angle_beta   90.00
_cell.angle_gamma   90.00
#
_symmetry.space_group_name_H-M   'P 1'
#
loop_
_entity.id
_entity.type
_entity.pdbx_description
1 polymer ?
#
loop_
_entity_poly.entity_id
_entity_poly.type
_entity_poly.pdbx_seq_one_letter_code
_entity_poly.pdbx_strand_id
1 'polypeptide(L)'
;MDRRLQILIDDARYRRLVRASRERNQSVSAIIRDAIDRALPSDAAKKRAALDALLAADPIPVPETVEELKAEIAEGHARGL
;
A
#
# COMPACT_ATOMS: atom_id res chain seq x y z
N MET A 1 15.76 4.47 10.02
CA MET A 1 16.09 5.65 10.85
C MET A 1 14.89 5.93 11.73
N ASP A 2 15.06 5.98 13.05
CA ASP A 2 13.95 6.22 13.98
C ASP A 2 13.90 7.69 14.39
N ARG A 3 12.69 8.25 14.50
CA ARG A 3 12.45 9.62 14.96
C ARG A 3 11.46 9.61 16.12
N ARG A 4 11.70 10.44 17.15
CA ARG A 4 10.78 10.61 18.28
C ARG A 4 9.83 11.78 17.99
N LEU A 5 8.54 11.49 17.99
CA LEU A 5 7.46 12.47 17.83
C LEU A 5 6.70 12.62 19.16
N GLN A 6 6.43 13.86 19.57
CA GLN A 6 5.55 14.18 20.70
C GLN A 6 4.34 14.93 20.16
N ILE A 7 3.13 14.46 20.47
CA ILE A 7 1.87 15.08 20.08
C ILE A 7 0.98 15.25 21.30
N LEU A 8 0.28 16.38 21.36
CA LEU A 8 -0.78 16.58 22.34
C LEU A 8 -2.09 15.99 21.80
N ILE A 9 -2.76 15.20 22.63
CA ILE A 9 -4.09 14.65 22.31
C ILE A 9 -5.03 14.94 23.47
N ASP A 10 -6.32 15.09 23.16
CA ASP A 10 -7.35 15.24 24.18
C ASP A 10 -7.54 13.95 25.00
N ASP A 11 -8.14 14.09 26.18
CA ASP A 11 -8.38 13.00 27.12
C ASP A 11 -9.29 11.90 26.52
N ALA A 12 -10.27 12.28 25.69
CA ALA A 12 -11.17 11.32 25.04
C ALA A 12 -10.41 10.39 24.08
N ARG A 13 -9.51 10.94 23.25
CA ARG A 13 -8.62 10.16 22.37
C ARG A 13 -7.65 9.33 23.19
N TYR A 14 -7.07 9.87 24.26
CA TYR A 14 -6.15 9.14 25.12
C TYR A 14 -6.81 7.89 25.73
N ARG A 15 -8.01 8.02 26.31
CA ARG A 15 -8.77 6.89 26.88
C ARG A 15 -9.08 5.83 25.84
N ARG A 16 -9.49 6.25 24.63
CA ARG A 16 -9.76 5.33 23.52
C ARG A 16 -8.52 4.55 23.11
N LEU A 17 -7.35 5.18 23.12
CA LEU A 17 -6.08 4.55 22.81
C LEU A 17 -5.64 3.53 23.88
N VAL A 18 -5.79 3.89 25.16
CA VAL A 18 -5.49 2.99 26.29
C VAL A 18 -6.42 1.78 26.28
N ARG A 19 -7.70 1.98 25.98
CA ARG A 19 -8.66 0.88 25.81
C ARG A 19 -8.24 -0.08 24.69
N ALA A 20 -7.92 0.45 23.51
CA ALA A 20 -7.49 -0.37 22.37
C ALA A 20 -6.18 -1.13 22.65
N SER A 21 -5.24 -0.51 23.37
CA SER A 21 -4.00 -1.14 23.84
C SER A 21 -4.28 -2.36 24.71
N ARG A 22 -5.20 -2.24 25.68
CA ARG A 22 -5.60 -3.35 26.57
C ARG A 22 -6.33 -4.45 25.82
N GLU A 23 -7.29 -4.10 24.97
CA GLU A 23 -8.08 -5.08 24.19
C GLU A 23 -7.21 -5.92 23.25
N ARG A 24 -6.14 -5.32 22.69
CA ARG A 24 -5.24 -6.00 21.75
C ARG A 24 -3.97 -6.55 22.41
N ASN A 25 -3.79 -6.36 23.71
CA ASN A 25 -2.57 -6.66 24.47
C ASN A 25 -1.29 -6.11 23.78
N GLN A 26 -1.35 -4.86 23.32
CA GLN A 26 -0.29 -4.20 22.58
C GLN A 26 0.04 -2.85 23.19
N SER A 27 1.30 -2.42 23.09
CA SER A 27 1.68 -1.07 23.54
C SER A 27 0.93 0.03 22.77
N VAL A 28 0.68 1.15 23.44
CA VAL A 28 0.13 2.37 22.82
C VAL A 28 0.90 2.75 21.55
N SER A 29 2.23 2.68 21.57
CA SER A 29 3.06 2.98 20.41
C SER A 29 2.86 2.00 19.25
N ALA A 30 2.59 0.72 19.52
CA ALA A 30 2.28 -0.26 18.48
C ALA A 30 0.91 0.02 17.84
N ILE A 31 -0.10 0.38 18.64
CA ILE A 31 -1.41 0.79 18.13
C ILE A 31 -1.31 2.03 17.24
N ILE A 32 -0.53 3.03 17.66
CA ILE A 32 -0.32 4.25 16.86
C ILE A 32 0.37 3.92 15.53
N ARG A 33 1.40 3.06 15.54
CA ARG A 33 2.08 2.64 14.30
C ARG A 33 1.14 1.90 13.36
N ASP A 34 0.38 0.91 13.83
CA ASP A 34 -0.61 0.18 13.01
C ASP A 34 -1.66 1.13 12.42
N ALA A 35 -2.13 2.11 13.21
CA ALA A 35 -3.06 3.12 12.72
C ALA A 35 -2.42 4.03 11.65
N ILE A 36 -1.15 4.41 11.81
CA ILE A 36 -0.39 5.18 10.81
C ILE A 36 -0.24 4.35 9.53
N ASP A 37 0.18 3.09 9.62
CA ASP A 37 0.39 2.24 8.45
C ASP A 37 -0.91 2.00 7.66
N ARG A 38 -2.05 1.94 8.35
CA ARG A 38 -3.38 1.84 7.72
C ARG A 38 -3.84 3.14 7.09
N ALA A 39 -3.63 4.27 7.77
CA ALA A 39 -4.07 5.59 7.31
C ALA A 39 -3.16 6.16 6.21
N LEU A 40 -1.87 5.83 6.27
CA LEU A 40 -0.81 6.25 5.36
C LEU A 40 -0.11 5.01 4.81
N PRO A 41 -0.81 4.19 4.01
CA PRO A 41 -0.25 2.97 3.46
C PRO A 41 0.99 3.31 2.64
N SER A 42 2.11 2.67 2.98
CA SER A 42 3.36 2.89 2.27
C SER A 42 3.21 2.51 0.80
N ASP A 43 3.91 3.24 -0.07
CA ASP A 43 4.02 2.86 -1.48
C ASP A 43 4.62 1.46 -1.65
N ALA A 44 5.40 0.97 -0.68
CA ALA A 44 5.93 -0.38 -0.69
C ALA A 44 4.82 -1.43 -0.60
N ALA A 45 3.78 -1.22 0.22
CA ALA A 45 2.63 -2.12 0.30
C ALA A 45 1.82 -2.11 -1.00
N LYS A 46 1.58 -0.93 -1.58
CA LYS A 46 0.92 -0.81 -2.89
C LYS A 46 1.73 -1.49 -4.01
N LYS A 47 3.05 -1.26 -4.04
CA LYS A 47 3.97 -1.89 -5.00
C LYS A 47 4.01 -3.41 -4.85
N ARG A 48 3.99 -3.92 -3.61
CA ARG A 48 3.94 -5.35 -3.35
C ARG A 48 2.64 -5.95 -3.87
N ALA A 49 1.50 -5.34 -3.56
CA ALA A 49 0.21 -5.82 -4.07
C ALA A 49 0.14 -5.80 -5.60
N ALA A 50 0.69 -4.76 -6.25
CA ALA A 50 0.75 -4.69 -7.71
C ALA A 50 1.68 -5.77 -8.31
N LEU A 51 2.81 -6.05 -7.66
CA LEU A 51 3.71 -7.13 -8.06
C LEU A 51 3.04 -8.50 -7.92
N ASP A 52 2.38 -8.76 -6.80
CA ASP A 52 1.68 -10.02 -6.55
C ASP A 52 0.57 -10.23 -7.59
N ALA A 53 -0.17 -9.17 -7.95
CA ALA A 53 -1.17 -9.19 -9.01
C ALA A 53 -0.55 -9.46 -10.40
N LEU A 54 0.59 -8.84 -10.71
CA LEU A 54 1.31 -9.07 -11.98
C LEU A 54 1.81 -10.52 -12.09
N LEU A 55 2.35 -11.07 -11.01
CA LEU A 55 2.87 -12.45 -10.98
C LEU A 55 1.76 -13.52 -10.99
N ALA A 56 0.58 -13.18 -10.48
CA ALA A 56 -0.58 -14.07 -10.48
C ALA A 56 -1.39 -14.01 -11.78
N ALA A 57 -1.12 -13.04 -12.67
CA ALA A 57 -1.81 -12.92 -13.93
C ALA A 57 -1.42 -14.06 -14.89
N ASP A 58 -2.40 -14.55 -15.65
CA ASP A 58 -2.13 -15.53 -16.69
C ASP A 58 -1.20 -14.92 -17.76
N PRO A 59 -0.20 -15.67 -18.25
CA PRO A 59 0.65 -15.21 -19.33
C PRO A 59 -0.19 -14.81 -20.54
N ILE A 60 -0.01 -13.59 -21.02
CA ILE A 60 -0.63 -13.14 -22.25
C ILE A 60 0.26 -13.53 -23.44
N PRO A 61 -0.33 -13.84 -24.60
CA PRO A 61 0.43 -13.98 -25.83
C PRO A 61 1.12 -12.63 -26.12
N VAL A 62 2.43 -12.68 -26.35
CA VAL A 62 3.24 -11.51 -26.71
C VAL A 62 3.79 -11.74 -28.12
N PRO A 63 3.77 -10.73 -29.00
CA PRO A 63 4.38 -10.84 -30.33
C PRO A 63 5.85 -11.27 -30.28
N GLU A 64 6.30 -11.97 -31.32
CA GLU A 64 7.64 -12.55 -31.38
C GLU A 64 8.74 -11.49 -31.48
N THR A 65 8.41 -10.33 -32.05
CA THR A 65 9.35 -9.22 -32.24
C THR A 65 8.97 -7.98 -31.45
N VAL A 66 9.99 -7.20 -31.11
CA VAL A 66 9.82 -5.93 -30.39
C VAL A 66 9.07 -4.92 -31.26
N GLU A 67 9.27 -4.97 -32.57
CA GLU A 67 8.62 -4.12 -33.56
C GLU A 67 7.11 -4.36 -33.61
N GLU A 68 6.67 -5.63 -33.62
CA GLU A 68 5.25 -5.99 -33.60
C GLU A 68 4.59 -5.57 -32.28
N LEU A 69 5.25 -5.81 -31.14
CA LEU A 69 4.75 -5.37 -29.83
C LEU A 69 4.58 -3.85 -29.77
N LYS A 70 5.53 -3.08 -30.33
CA LYS A 70 5.41 -1.61 -30.41
C LYS A 70 4.25 -1.17 -31.29
N ALA A 71 4.03 -1.84 -32.42
CA ALA A 71 2.91 -1.54 -33.30
C ALA A 71 1.56 -1.81 -32.60
N GLU A 72 1.43 -2.94 -31.92
CA GLU A 72 0.23 -3.29 -31.15
C GLU A 72 -0.09 -2.27 -30.05
N ILE A 73 0.92 -1.85 -29.27
CA ILE A 73 0.76 -0.81 -28.24
C ILE A 73 0.34 0.53 -28.86
N ALA A 74 0.95 0.92 -29.98
CA ALA A 74 0.60 2.15 -30.68
C ALA A 74 -0.85 2.12 -31.21
N GLU A 75 -1.32 0.97 -31.71
CA GLU A 75 -2.72 0.78 -32.08
C GLU A 75 -3.67 0.88 -30.88
N GLY A 76 -3.29 0.33 -29.72
CA GLY A 76 -4.06 0.43 -28.48
C GLY A 76 -4.28 1.89 -28.05
N HIS A 77 -3.20 2.67 -28.00
CA HIS A 77 -3.28 4.11 -27.68
C HIS A 77 -4.11 4.89 -28.71
N ALA A 78 -4.01 4.55 -30.00
CA ALA A 78 -4.82 5.19 -31.04
C ALA A 78 -6.33 4.88 -30.89
N ARG A 79 -6.68 3.76 -30.26
CA ARG A 79 -8.07 3.35 -29.94
C ARG A 79 -8.58 3.91 -28.60
N GLY A 80 -7.76 4.67 -27.86
CA GLY A 80 -8.16 5.32 -26.61
C GLY A 80 -8.13 4.40 -25.37
N LEU A 81 -7.33 3.35 -25.41
CA LEU A 81 -6.87 2.64 -24.21
C LEU A 81 -5.67 3.35 -23.58
#